data_AF-A0A9P0NP08-F1
#
_entry.id   AF-A0A9P0NP08-F1
#
_cell.length_a   1.000
_cell.length_b   1.000
_cell.length_c   1.000
_cell.angle_alpha   90.00
_cell.angle_beta   90.00
_cell.angle_gamma   90.00
#
_symmetry.space_group_name_H-M   'P 1'
#
loop_
_entity.id
_entity.type
_entity.pdbx_description
1 polymer ?
#
loop_
_entity_poly.entity_id
_entity_poly.type
_entity_poly.pdbx_seq_one_letter_code
_entity_poly.pdbx_strand_id
1 'polypeptide(L)'
;MKIQDNDKQIFNLALAKFIGFYQVVDTEKVTFLGRHNVRYKIFVFLIIYECLIAAILLLNCLYYSENNPTEFIRYTGFVVNMFYASYKMYIVLKRTKDIWDCLSITQFDFTSYDHRDRRIILDLWRNRSIWFTNTFVVFSLIMLIFYTACPLAFNDTFIVMKSRDGLSSNYRLNVVNLYLFVPEEVYNAYFNIFHIIETFGICIFVLFIVVFDTIVMTSCLALSCQLHMNSAAFESVGHTSVVDSPNSKYINVHTLETFKVNII
;
A
#
# COMPACT_ATOMS: atom_id res chain seq x y z
N MET A 1 -16.00 -15.05 -13.29
CA MET A 1 -15.92 -15.93 -12.09
C MET A 1 -16.94 -15.40 -11.10
N LYS A 2 -17.91 -16.23 -10.71
CA LYS A 2 -19.02 -15.82 -9.85
C LYS A 2 -18.49 -15.33 -8.50
N ILE A 3 -19.21 -14.38 -7.91
CA ILE A 3 -18.96 -13.67 -6.65
C ILE A 3 -18.84 -14.60 -5.41
N GLN A 4 -18.85 -15.92 -5.60
CA GLN A 4 -18.89 -16.95 -4.57
C GLN A 4 -17.51 -17.42 -4.04
N ASP A 5 -16.39 -16.98 -4.61
CA ASP A 5 -15.04 -17.41 -4.20
C ASP A 5 -14.33 -16.46 -3.21
N ASN A 6 -15.06 -15.47 -2.67
CA ASN A 6 -14.51 -14.52 -1.71
C ASN A 6 -14.11 -15.18 -0.38
N ASP A 7 -14.63 -16.37 -0.11
CA ASP A 7 -14.48 -17.09 1.16
C ASP A 7 -13.32 -18.09 1.19
N LYS A 8 -12.60 -18.25 0.09
CA LYS A 8 -11.51 -19.22 -0.03
C LYS A 8 -10.11 -18.60 -0.17
N GLN A 9 -9.94 -17.33 0.23
CA GLN A 9 -8.63 -16.65 0.15
C GLN A 9 -8.33 -15.88 1.43
N ILE A 10 -7.09 -15.99 1.90
CA ILE A 10 -6.52 -15.14 2.98
C ILE A 10 -6.40 -13.69 2.49
N PHE A 11 -6.32 -13.51 1.17
CA PHE A 11 -6.24 -12.23 0.50
C PHE A 11 -7.54 -11.43 0.58
N ASN A 12 -7.45 -10.16 0.98
CA ASN A 12 -8.59 -9.26 1.06
C ASN A 12 -8.98 -8.75 -0.34
N LEU A 13 -9.73 -9.58 -1.07
CA LEU A 13 -10.15 -9.30 -2.44
C LEU A 13 -11.04 -8.05 -2.55
N ALA A 14 -11.82 -7.74 -1.50
CA ALA A 14 -12.64 -6.55 -1.45
C ALA A 14 -11.77 -5.28 -1.44
N LEU A 15 -10.73 -5.28 -0.59
CA LEU A 15 -9.76 -4.20 -0.53
C LEU A 15 -8.95 -4.08 -1.82
N ALA A 16 -8.53 -5.21 -2.40
CA ALA A 16 -7.86 -5.23 -3.68
C ALA A 16 -8.71 -4.65 -4.83
N LYS A 17 -10.02 -4.87 -4.81
CA LYS A 17 -10.95 -4.23 -5.76
C LYS A 17 -11.10 -2.74 -5.50
N PHE A 18 -11.15 -2.34 -4.23
CA PHE A 18 -11.26 -0.93 -3.82
C PHE A 18 -10.04 -0.10 -4.23
N ILE A 19 -8.82 -0.61 -4.00
CA ILE A 19 -7.55 0.06 -4.37
C ILE A 19 -7.25 -0.10 -5.87
N GLY A 20 -8.10 -0.81 -6.63
CA GLY A 20 -7.93 -1.02 -8.07
C GLY A 20 -6.90 -2.09 -8.45
N PHE A 21 -6.19 -2.67 -7.48
CA PHE A 21 -5.21 -3.74 -7.69
C PHE A 21 -5.80 -4.99 -8.36
N TYR A 22 -6.96 -5.47 -7.92
CA TYR A 22 -7.62 -6.65 -8.51
C TYR A 22 -7.82 -6.50 -10.03
N GLN A 23 -8.05 -5.26 -10.47
CA GLN A 23 -8.35 -4.94 -11.86
C GLN A 23 -7.09 -4.69 -12.70
N VAL A 24 -5.95 -4.45 -12.06
CA VAL A 24 -4.61 -4.49 -12.68
C VAL A 24 -4.19 -5.94 -12.92
N VAL A 25 -4.61 -6.85 -12.03
CA VAL A 25 -4.17 -8.24 -12.02
C VAL A 25 -4.97 -9.15 -12.95
N ASP A 26 -6.30 -9.01 -12.97
CA ASP A 26 -7.17 -9.78 -13.85
C ASP A 26 -7.26 -9.12 -15.25
N THR A 27 -6.19 -9.28 -16.04
CA THR A 27 -6.09 -8.73 -17.41
C THR A 27 -6.99 -9.44 -18.42
N GLU A 28 -7.43 -10.66 -18.13
CA GLU A 28 -8.26 -11.48 -19.03
C GLU A 28 -9.75 -11.15 -18.93
N LYS A 29 -10.28 -10.84 -17.74
CA LYS A 29 -11.74 -10.68 -17.54
C LYS A 29 -12.23 -9.24 -17.42
N VAL A 30 -11.35 -8.26 -17.22
CA VAL A 30 -11.77 -6.89 -16.87
C VAL A 30 -11.66 -5.96 -18.08
N THR A 31 -12.73 -5.93 -18.90
CA THR A 31 -12.92 -4.93 -19.94
C THR A 31 -13.51 -3.65 -19.33
N PHE A 32 -12.81 -2.52 -19.45
CA PHE A 32 -13.40 -1.19 -19.23
C PHE A 32 -13.71 -0.59 -20.61
N LEU A 33 -14.98 -0.25 -20.87
CA LEU A 33 -15.44 0.24 -22.20
C LEU A 33 -15.10 -0.70 -23.38
N GLY A 34 -15.05 -2.02 -23.15
CA GLY A 34 -14.77 -3.00 -24.21
C GLY A 34 -13.32 -3.06 -24.69
N ARG A 35 -12.38 -2.34 -24.05
CA ARG A 35 -10.94 -2.41 -24.35
C ARG A 35 -10.20 -3.18 -23.26
N HIS A 36 -9.40 -4.16 -23.67
CA HIS A 36 -8.44 -4.83 -22.80
C HIS A 36 -7.34 -3.85 -22.34
N ASN A 37 -6.81 -4.04 -21.12
CA ASN A 37 -5.63 -3.34 -20.59
C ASN A 37 -5.74 -1.82 -20.36
N VAL A 38 -6.94 -1.24 -20.28
CA VAL A 38 -7.10 0.22 -20.02
C VAL A 38 -6.47 0.63 -18.68
N ARG A 39 -6.63 -0.18 -17.63
CA ARG A 39 -6.10 0.14 -16.30
C ARG A 39 -4.59 0.04 -16.19
N TYR A 40 -3.97 -0.91 -16.88
CA TYR A 40 -2.51 -0.95 -17.01
C TYR A 40 -1.98 0.37 -17.60
N LYS A 41 -2.61 0.87 -18.68
CA LYS A 41 -2.26 2.16 -19.29
C LYS A 41 -2.45 3.34 -18.34
N ILE A 42 -3.50 3.33 -17.52
CA ILE A 42 -3.73 4.35 -16.48
C ILE A 42 -2.56 4.34 -15.49
N PHE A 43 -2.19 3.18 -14.93
CA PHE A 43 -1.08 3.14 -13.97
C PHE A 43 0.26 3.53 -14.59
N VAL A 44 0.54 3.16 -15.84
CA VAL A 44 1.73 3.66 -16.57
C VAL A 44 1.71 5.18 -16.69
N PHE A 45 0.57 5.77 -17.04
CA PHE A 45 0.41 7.23 -17.09
C PHE A 45 0.61 7.87 -15.72
N LEU A 46 0.07 7.28 -14.65
CA LEU A 46 0.27 7.76 -13.28
C LEU A 46 1.75 7.70 -12.86
N ILE A 47 2.49 6.65 -13.25
CA ILE A 47 3.93 6.55 -13.00
C ILE A 47 4.69 7.67 -13.73
N ILE A 48 4.35 7.92 -15.00
CA ILE A 48 4.98 9.01 -15.77
C ILE A 48 4.69 10.37 -15.12
N TYR A 49 3.45 10.61 -14.70
CA TYR A 49 3.08 11.83 -13.99
C TYR A 49 3.87 12.00 -12.69
N GLU A 50 3.99 10.95 -11.90
CA GLU A 50 4.77 10.96 -10.66
C GLU A 50 6.25 11.24 -10.92
N CYS A 51 6.83 10.65 -11.98
CA CYS A 51 8.20 10.93 -12.39
C CYS A 51 8.41 12.38 -12.84
N LEU A 52 7.40 13.01 -13.47
CA LEU A 52 7.46 14.42 -13.84
C LEU A 52 7.48 15.31 -12.59
N ILE A 53 6.63 15.04 -11.59
CA ILE A 53 6.67 15.76 -10.31
C ILE A 53 8.04 15.55 -9.62
N ALA A 54 8.54 14.31 -9.59
CA ALA A 54 9.85 14.02 -9.01
C ALA A 54 10.99 14.77 -9.73
N ALA A 55 10.92 14.93 -11.06
CA ALA A 55 11.90 15.70 -11.82
C ALA A 55 11.84 17.21 -11.50
N ILE A 56 10.63 17.77 -11.37
CA ILE A 56 10.40 19.16 -10.92
C ILE A 56 10.98 19.36 -9.51
N LEU A 57 10.77 18.40 -8.61
CA LEU A 57 11.32 18.41 -7.26
C LEU A 57 12.84 18.28 -7.22
N LEU A 58 13.41 17.46 -8.10
CA LEU A 58 14.86 17.33 -8.25
C LEU A 58 15.48 18.65 -8.71
N LEU A 59 14.83 19.39 -9.60
CA LEU A 59 15.28 20.72 -10.01
C LEU A 59 15.21 21.72 -8.85
N ASN A 60 14.14 21.70 -8.04
CA ASN A 60 14.06 22.49 -6.80
C ASN A 60 15.20 22.12 -5.83
N CYS A 61 15.47 20.83 -5.67
CA CYS A 61 16.56 20.33 -4.82
C CYS A 61 17.92 20.89 -5.26
N LEU A 62 18.24 20.80 -6.55
CA LEU A 62 19.50 21.32 -7.11
C LEU A 62 19.61 22.84 -7.00
N TYR A 63 18.50 23.57 -7.10
CA TYR A 63 18.50 25.01 -6.97
C TYR A 63 18.79 25.49 -5.54
N TYR A 64 18.24 24.79 -4.55
CA TYR A 64 18.35 25.17 -3.14
C TYR A 64 19.54 24.51 -2.40
N SER A 65 20.33 23.66 -3.07
CA SER A 65 21.40 22.87 -2.44
C SER A 65 22.46 23.70 -1.73
N GLU A 66 22.78 24.89 -2.25
CA GLU A 66 23.83 25.77 -1.69
C GLU A 66 23.29 26.74 -0.64
N ASN A 67 22.03 27.19 -0.76
CA ASN A 67 21.51 28.32 -0.02
C ASN A 67 20.55 27.96 1.12
N ASN A 68 19.86 26.80 1.03
CA ASN A 68 18.85 26.39 2.01
C ASN A 68 18.96 24.88 2.29
N PRO A 69 19.85 24.44 3.21
CA PRO A 69 20.09 23.01 3.46
C PRO A 69 18.87 22.26 3.97
N THR A 70 17.98 22.92 4.72
CA THR A 70 16.72 22.31 5.19
C THR A 70 15.80 21.93 4.02
N GLU A 71 15.64 22.83 3.06
CA GLU A 71 14.81 22.59 1.87
C GLU A 71 15.45 21.56 0.95
N PHE A 72 16.77 21.60 0.80
CA PHE A 72 17.52 20.59 0.07
C PHE A 72 17.26 19.17 0.61
N ILE A 73 17.36 18.98 1.94
CA ILE A 73 17.10 17.69 2.58
C ILE A 73 15.64 17.27 2.36
N ARG A 74 14.70 18.21 2.54
CA ARG A 74 13.27 17.96 2.34
C ARG A 74 12.97 17.48 0.91
N TYR A 75 13.43 18.21 -0.10
CA TYR A 75 13.21 17.84 -1.49
C TYR A 75 13.91 16.55 -1.88
N THR A 76 15.14 16.32 -1.41
CA THR A 76 15.84 15.04 -1.61
C THR A 76 15.03 13.88 -1.07
N GLY A 77 14.47 14.03 0.15
CA GLY A 77 13.58 13.05 0.75
C GLY A 77 12.36 12.74 -0.13
N PHE A 78 11.68 13.76 -0.64
CA PHE A 78 10.54 13.55 -1.55
C PHE A 78 10.93 12.84 -2.84
N VAL A 79 12.01 13.28 -3.50
CA VAL A 79 12.47 12.72 -4.77
C VAL A 79 12.79 11.23 -4.63
N VAL A 80 13.57 10.87 -3.61
CA VAL A 80 13.95 9.46 -3.36
C VAL A 80 12.70 8.62 -3.10
N ASN A 81 11.78 9.11 -2.28
CA ASN A 81 10.55 8.38 -1.96
C ASN A 81 9.62 8.23 -3.18
N MET A 82 9.42 9.27 -3.98
CA MET A 82 8.58 9.22 -5.18
C MET A 82 9.14 8.25 -6.23
N PHE A 83 10.46 8.26 -6.46
CA PHE A 83 11.09 7.27 -7.33
C PHE A 83 10.96 5.85 -6.77
N TYR A 84 11.11 5.67 -5.46
CA TYR A 84 10.95 4.36 -4.82
C TYR A 84 9.50 3.85 -4.92
N ALA A 85 8.51 4.70 -4.72
CA ALA A 85 7.09 4.36 -4.91
C ALA A 85 6.76 4.02 -6.37
N SER A 86 7.30 4.80 -7.31
CA SER A 86 7.17 4.51 -8.75
C SER A 86 7.80 3.17 -9.12
N TYR A 87 8.98 2.86 -8.56
CA TYR A 87 9.66 1.57 -8.74
C TYR A 87 8.83 0.41 -8.17
N LYS A 88 8.29 0.56 -6.94
CA LYS A 88 7.38 -0.42 -6.34
C LYS A 88 6.19 -0.72 -7.26
N MET A 89 5.51 0.32 -7.74
CA MET A 89 4.38 0.16 -8.65
C MET A 89 4.78 -0.49 -9.98
N TYR A 90 5.93 -0.12 -10.55
CA TYR A 90 6.47 -0.77 -11.74
C TYR A 90 6.69 -2.27 -11.53
N ILE A 91 7.23 -2.68 -10.38
CA ILE A 91 7.38 -4.09 -10.03
C ILE A 91 6.02 -4.79 -9.96
N VAL A 92 5.01 -4.18 -9.34
CA VAL A 92 3.65 -4.73 -9.31
C VAL A 92 3.12 -4.97 -10.73
N LEU A 93 3.25 -3.98 -11.62
CA LEU A 93 2.80 -4.07 -13.01
C LEU A 93 3.55 -5.12 -13.82
N LYS A 94 4.87 -5.24 -13.62
CA LYS A 94 5.70 -6.19 -14.38
C LYS A 94 5.52 -7.63 -13.91
N ARG A 95 5.36 -7.83 -12.59
CA ARG A 95 5.27 -9.13 -11.93
C ARG A 95 3.83 -9.51 -11.58
N THR A 96 2.87 -8.88 -12.21
CA THR A 96 1.44 -9.05 -11.92
C THR A 96 1.01 -10.52 -11.94
N LYS A 97 1.44 -11.29 -12.95
CA LYS A 97 1.14 -12.73 -13.06
C LYS A 97 1.75 -13.53 -11.91
N ASP A 98 3.04 -13.35 -11.66
CA ASP A 98 3.77 -14.03 -10.57
C ASP A 98 3.13 -13.73 -9.20
N ILE A 99 2.72 -12.48 -8.98
CA ILE A 99 2.02 -12.04 -7.76
C ILE A 99 0.65 -12.72 -7.66
N TRP A 100 -0.11 -12.78 -8.76
CA TRP A 100 -1.41 -13.45 -8.77
C TRP A 100 -1.29 -14.95 -8.51
N ASP A 101 -0.33 -15.61 -9.16
CA ASP A 101 -0.06 -17.03 -8.99
C ASP A 101 0.33 -17.31 -7.53
N CYS A 102 1.20 -16.48 -6.95
CA CYS A 102 1.54 -16.53 -5.53
C CYS A 102 0.31 -16.39 -4.62
N LEU A 103 -0.55 -15.40 -4.87
CA LEU A 103 -1.81 -15.21 -4.13
C LEU A 103 -2.77 -16.38 -4.34
N SER A 104 -2.80 -17.00 -5.52
CA SER A 104 -3.67 -18.13 -5.82
C SER A 104 -3.24 -19.41 -5.09
N ILE A 105 -1.95 -19.63 -4.88
CA ILE A 105 -1.43 -20.76 -4.09
C ILE A 105 -1.85 -20.66 -2.62
N THR A 106 -2.18 -19.45 -2.14
CA THR A 106 -2.72 -19.22 -0.79
C THR A 106 -4.22 -19.54 -0.68
N GLN A 107 -4.86 -20.00 -1.76
CA GLN A 107 -6.24 -20.47 -1.74
C GLN A 107 -6.39 -21.73 -0.89
N PHE A 108 -7.51 -21.80 -0.17
CA PHE A 108 -7.82 -22.86 0.79
C PHE A 108 -7.81 -24.26 0.13
N ASP A 109 -8.06 -24.34 -1.18
CA ASP A 109 -8.23 -25.60 -1.92
C ASP A 109 -6.91 -26.39 -2.13
N PHE A 110 -5.72 -25.77 -2.11
CA PHE A 110 -4.45 -26.51 -2.26
C PHE A 110 -4.01 -27.28 -1.00
N THR A 111 -4.69 -27.08 0.13
CA THR A 111 -4.33 -27.67 1.43
C THR A 111 -5.33 -28.71 1.92
N SER A 112 -6.14 -29.27 1.01
CA SER A 112 -7.25 -30.18 1.25
C SER A 112 -6.84 -31.50 1.92
N TYR A 113 -6.61 -31.45 3.22
CA TYR A 113 -6.75 -32.57 4.14
C TYR A 113 -7.91 -32.23 5.09
N ASP A 114 -8.83 -33.17 5.26
CA ASP A 114 -10.17 -32.99 5.84
C ASP A 114 -10.14 -32.90 7.38
N HIS A 115 -9.52 -31.85 7.91
CA HIS A 115 -9.51 -31.58 9.35
C HIS A 115 -10.14 -30.22 9.66
N ARG A 116 -11.20 -30.26 10.48
CA ARG A 116 -12.01 -29.12 10.93
C ARG A 116 -11.15 -28.01 11.55
N ASP A 117 -10.07 -28.40 12.23
CA ASP A 117 -9.14 -27.49 12.91
C ASP A 117 -8.33 -26.61 11.94
N ARG A 118 -8.05 -27.10 10.73
CA ARG A 118 -7.30 -26.33 9.71
C ARG A 118 -8.12 -25.19 9.12
N ARG A 119 -9.45 -25.38 8.99
CA ARG A 119 -10.39 -24.32 8.59
C ARG A 119 -10.44 -23.19 9.63
N ILE A 120 -10.47 -23.53 10.91
CA ILE A 120 -10.46 -22.56 12.02
C ILE A 120 -9.19 -21.71 11.98
N ILE A 121 -8.02 -22.34 11.75
CA ILE A 121 -6.73 -21.64 11.61
C ILE A 121 -6.78 -20.67 10.42
N LEU A 122 -7.22 -21.13 9.25
CA LEU A 122 -7.28 -20.29 8.05
C LEU A 122 -8.22 -19.09 8.22
N ASP A 123 -9.39 -19.28 8.84
CA ASP A 123 -10.34 -18.19 9.14
C ASP A 123 -9.75 -17.15 10.10
N LEU A 124 -9.00 -17.60 11.12
CA LEU A 124 -8.29 -16.70 12.03
C LEU A 124 -7.27 -15.83 11.29
N TRP A 125 -6.44 -16.44 10.42
CA TRP A 125 -5.43 -15.72 9.64
C TRP A 125 -6.04 -14.80 8.58
N ARG A 126 -7.17 -15.19 7.98
CA ARG A 126 -7.96 -14.33 7.08
C ARG A 126 -8.49 -13.11 7.81
N ASN A 127 -9.13 -13.29 8.96
CA ASN A 127 -9.63 -12.17 9.77
C ASN A 127 -8.49 -11.23 10.18
N ARG A 128 -7.34 -11.79 10.58
CA ARG A 128 -6.14 -11.01 10.91
C ARG A 128 -5.60 -10.23 9.70
N SER A 129 -5.56 -10.85 8.52
CA SER A 129 -5.16 -10.22 7.26
C SER A 129 -6.08 -9.05 6.88
N ILE A 130 -7.39 -9.26 6.93
CA ILE A 130 -8.38 -8.21 6.65
C ILE A 130 -8.24 -7.07 7.65
N TRP A 131 -8.14 -7.38 8.95
CA TRP A 131 -7.99 -6.36 9.98
C TRP A 131 -6.71 -5.54 9.80
N PHE A 132 -5.57 -6.19 9.58
CA PHE A 132 -4.27 -5.52 9.45
C PHE A 132 -4.21 -4.66 8.19
N THR A 133 -4.61 -5.20 7.03
CA THR A 133 -4.62 -4.47 5.76
C THR A 133 -5.60 -3.30 5.77
N ASN A 134 -6.81 -3.47 6.32
CA ASN A 134 -7.77 -2.37 6.44
C ASN A 134 -7.25 -1.27 7.38
N THR A 135 -6.67 -1.65 8.52
CA THR A 135 -6.12 -0.69 9.48
C THR A 135 -5.00 0.14 8.84
N PHE A 136 -4.09 -0.51 8.11
CA PHE A 136 -3.03 0.18 7.36
C PHE A 136 -3.57 1.16 6.32
N VAL A 137 -4.58 0.76 5.55
CA VAL A 137 -5.17 1.63 4.52
C VAL A 137 -5.91 2.81 5.14
N VAL A 138 -6.70 2.59 6.19
CA VAL A 138 -7.38 3.67 6.92
C VAL A 138 -6.37 4.65 7.50
N PHE A 139 -5.31 4.16 8.12
CA PHE A 139 -4.23 5.02 8.64
C PHE A 139 -3.57 5.84 7.51
N SER A 140 -3.27 5.21 6.38
CA SER A 140 -2.68 5.89 5.22
C SER A 140 -3.59 6.99 4.66
N LEU A 141 -4.89 6.74 4.59
CA LEU A 141 -5.89 7.73 4.15
C LEU A 141 -6.03 8.88 5.13
N ILE A 142 -6.03 8.61 6.44
CA ILE A 142 -6.06 9.65 7.47
C ILE A 142 -4.83 10.55 7.35
N MET A 143 -3.63 9.97 7.21
CA MET A 143 -2.40 10.73 7.04
C MET A 143 -2.42 11.58 5.76
N LEU A 144 -2.94 11.03 4.65
CA LEU A 144 -3.13 11.78 3.40
C LEU A 144 -4.08 12.98 3.58
N ILE A 145 -5.22 12.79 4.25
CA ILE A 145 -6.19 13.87 4.51
C ILE A 145 -5.55 14.94 5.38
N PHE A 146 -4.85 14.57 6.46
CA PHE A 146 -4.17 15.56 7.31
C PHE A 146 -3.11 16.33 6.53
N TYR A 147 -2.27 15.62 5.77
CA TYR A 147 -1.18 16.23 5.04
C TYR A 147 -1.65 17.21 3.96
N THR A 148 -2.75 16.90 3.28
CA THR A 148 -3.34 17.75 2.24
C THR A 148 -4.21 18.87 2.82
N ALA A 149 -4.90 18.64 3.95
CA ALA A 149 -5.72 19.63 4.61
C ALA A 149 -4.91 20.67 5.39
N CYS A 150 -3.73 20.32 5.92
CA CYS A 150 -2.90 21.24 6.70
C CYS A 150 -2.58 22.54 5.92
N PRO A 151 -2.08 22.51 4.68
CA PRO A 151 -1.87 23.74 3.90
C PRO A 151 -3.14 24.57 3.65
N LEU A 152 -4.33 23.93 3.60
CA LEU A 152 -5.60 24.66 3.49
C LEU A 152 -6.00 25.34 4.80
N ALA A 153 -5.77 24.67 5.93
CA ALA A 153 -6.05 25.22 7.26
C ALA A 153 -5.08 26.34 7.64
N PHE A 154 -3.81 26.23 7.23
CA PHE A 154 -2.74 27.20 7.48
C PHE A 154 -2.43 28.06 6.26
N ASN A 155 -3.45 28.32 5.45
CA ASN A 155 -3.29 29.01 4.18
C ASN A 155 -2.71 30.43 4.37
N ASP A 156 -2.90 31.11 5.50
CA ASP A 156 -2.31 32.43 5.75
C ASP A 156 -0.82 32.41 6.10
N THR A 157 -0.20 31.22 6.12
CA THR A 157 1.22 31.05 6.42
C THR A 157 2.07 31.21 5.16
N PHE A 158 3.07 32.07 5.25
CA PHE A 158 4.05 32.30 4.18
C PHE A 158 5.41 31.73 4.56
N ILE A 159 6.05 31.09 3.59
CA ILE A 159 7.45 30.63 3.68
C ILE A 159 8.31 31.62 2.91
N VAL A 160 9.31 32.15 3.60
CA VAL A 160 10.32 33.03 3.00
C VAL A 160 11.40 32.17 2.35
N MET A 161 11.47 32.21 1.02
CA MET A 161 12.51 31.55 0.24
C MET A 161 13.56 32.54 -0.21
N LYS A 162 14.81 32.27 0.12
CA LYS A 162 15.95 33.05 -0.39
C LYS A 162 16.40 32.47 -1.73
N SER A 163 16.33 33.31 -2.77
CA SER A 163 16.88 33.05 -4.09
C SER A 163 18.42 33.05 -4.05
N ARG A 164 19.06 32.48 -5.08
CA ARG A 164 20.51 32.54 -5.28
C ARG A 164 21.03 33.97 -5.42
N ASP A 165 20.18 34.88 -5.89
CA ASP A 165 20.48 36.30 -6.05
C ASP A 165 20.37 37.09 -4.72
N GLY A 166 20.08 36.41 -3.60
CA GLY A 166 19.90 37.04 -2.29
C GLY A 166 18.53 37.69 -2.07
N LEU A 167 17.70 37.78 -3.12
CA LEU A 167 16.31 38.22 -3.04
C LEU A 167 15.46 37.21 -2.26
N SER A 168 14.63 37.70 -1.35
CA SER A 168 13.66 36.90 -0.59
C SER A 168 12.29 36.97 -1.24
N SER A 169 11.71 35.81 -1.57
CA SER A 169 10.34 35.68 -2.07
C SER A 169 9.46 35.00 -1.03
N ASN A 170 8.22 35.45 -0.90
CA ASN A 170 7.25 34.97 0.07
C ASN A 170 6.20 34.09 -0.62
N TYR A 171 6.36 32.78 -0.49
CA TYR A 171 5.42 31.82 -1.05
C TYR A 171 4.41 31.36 0.00
N ARG A 172 3.16 31.19 -0.40
CA ARG A 172 2.14 30.56 0.43
C ARG A 172 2.51 29.08 0.67
N LEU A 173 2.33 28.60 1.90
CA LEU A 173 2.53 27.19 2.22
C LEU A 173 1.53 26.33 1.44
N ASN A 174 2.04 25.33 0.74
CA ASN A 174 1.29 24.35 -0.02
C ASN A 174 1.76 22.92 0.33
N VAL A 175 1.18 21.90 -0.31
CA VAL A 175 1.40 20.49 0.02
C VAL A 175 2.86 20.08 -0.17
N VAL A 176 3.42 20.36 -1.34
CA VAL A 176 4.75 19.95 -1.75
C VAL A 176 5.68 21.14 -1.97
N ASN A 177 5.11 22.31 -2.28
CA ASN A 177 5.80 23.59 -2.46
C ASN A 177 6.70 23.63 -3.71
N LEU A 178 6.11 23.58 -4.91
CA LEU A 178 6.86 23.53 -6.18
C LEU A 178 7.33 24.92 -6.69
N TYR A 179 8.06 25.67 -5.86
CA TYR A 179 8.33 27.11 -6.07
C TYR A 179 9.17 27.50 -7.30
N LEU A 180 10.06 26.63 -7.80
CA LEU A 180 11.04 27.00 -8.85
C LEU A 180 10.44 27.46 -10.19
N PHE A 181 9.20 27.08 -10.51
CA PHE A 181 8.66 27.26 -11.86
C PHE A 181 7.79 28.49 -12.04
N VAL A 182 7.48 29.21 -10.95
CA VAL A 182 6.42 30.20 -10.95
C VAL A 182 6.78 31.35 -10.01
N PRO A 183 6.70 32.63 -10.45
CA PRO A 183 6.89 33.78 -9.58
C PRO A 183 5.92 33.76 -8.39
N GLU A 184 6.31 34.33 -7.26
CA GLU A 184 5.49 34.36 -6.03
C GLU A 184 4.08 34.92 -6.29
N GLU A 185 3.97 35.94 -7.14
CA GLU A 185 2.71 36.59 -7.51
C GLU A 185 1.74 35.60 -8.15
N VAL A 186 2.23 34.81 -9.10
CA VAL A 186 1.43 33.84 -9.85
C VAL A 186 1.13 32.62 -8.99
N TYR A 187 2.11 32.14 -8.21
CA TYR A 187 1.93 30.99 -7.34
C TYR A 187 0.87 31.26 -6.26
N ASN A 188 0.94 32.45 -5.64
CA ASN A 188 0.00 32.87 -4.60
C ASN A 188 -1.39 33.19 -5.17
N ALA A 189 -1.47 33.84 -6.35
CA ALA A 189 -2.74 34.16 -7.01
C ALA A 189 -3.52 32.90 -7.43
N TYR A 190 -2.82 31.87 -7.92
CA TYR A 190 -3.42 30.61 -8.36
C TYR A 190 -3.23 29.47 -7.35
N PHE A 191 -3.15 29.80 -6.05
CA PHE A 191 -2.91 28.84 -4.97
C PHE A 191 -3.76 27.56 -5.08
N ASN A 192 -5.07 27.68 -5.30
CA ASN A 192 -5.98 26.53 -5.38
C ASN A 192 -5.61 25.57 -6.52
N ILE A 193 -5.12 26.08 -7.66
CA ILE A 193 -4.72 25.27 -8.81
C ILE A 193 -3.46 24.47 -8.45
N PHE A 194 -2.44 25.14 -7.92
CA PHE A 194 -1.22 24.47 -7.46
C PHE A 194 -1.51 23.46 -6.37
N HIS A 195 -2.39 23.80 -5.42
CA HIS A 195 -2.82 22.91 -4.36
C HIS A 195 -3.46 21.62 -4.91
N ILE A 196 -4.34 21.72 -5.92
CA ILE A 196 -4.96 20.56 -6.55
C ILE A 196 -3.92 19.70 -7.27
N ILE A 197 -2.99 20.31 -8.01
CA ILE A 197 -1.93 19.58 -8.75
C ILE A 197 -1.01 18.83 -7.78
N GLU A 198 -0.53 19.50 -6.73
CA GLU A 198 0.36 18.91 -5.72
C GLU A 198 -0.36 17.83 -4.90
N THR A 199 -1.62 18.07 -4.51
CA THR A 199 -2.46 17.07 -3.84
C THR A 199 -2.64 15.84 -4.70
N PHE A 200 -2.90 16.00 -6.00
CA PHE A 200 -3.07 14.89 -6.92
C PHE A 200 -1.81 14.03 -7.01
N GLY A 201 -0.62 14.65 -7.04
CA GLY A 201 0.66 13.93 -6.95
C GLY A 201 0.79 13.11 -5.67
N ILE A 202 0.56 13.72 -4.51
CA ILE A 202 0.64 13.00 -3.23
C ILE A 202 -0.39 11.88 -3.10
N CYS A 203 -1.60 12.04 -3.67
CA CYS A 203 -2.58 10.97 -3.75
C CYS A 203 -2.06 9.76 -4.54
N ILE A 204 -1.37 10.00 -5.68
CA ILE A 204 -0.77 8.94 -6.50
C ILE A 204 0.38 8.26 -5.75
N PHE A 205 1.26 9.05 -5.13
CA PHE A 205 2.32 8.55 -4.28
C PHE A 205 1.81 7.58 -3.20
N VAL A 206 0.79 8.01 -2.43
CA VAL A 206 0.19 7.19 -1.36
C VAL A 206 -0.49 5.96 -1.95
N LEU A 207 -1.18 6.07 -3.10
CA LEU A 207 -1.77 4.93 -3.79
C LEU A 207 -0.73 3.85 -4.12
N PHE A 208 0.42 4.24 -4.68
CA PHE A 208 1.49 3.29 -5.04
C PHE A 208 2.05 2.56 -3.82
N ILE A 209 2.28 3.27 -2.72
CA ILE A 209 2.72 2.67 -1.46
C ILE A 209 1.67 1.69 -0.95
N VAL A 210 0.41 2.14 -0.87
CA VAL A 210 -0.69 1.33 -0.35
C VAL A 210 -0.89 0.04 -1.14
N VAL A 211 -0.86 0.11 -2.47
CA VAL A 211 -0.98 -1.07 -3.34
C VAL A 211 0.14 -2.07 -3.05
N PHE A 212 1.40 -1.63 -3.13
CA PHE A 212 2.54 -2.54 -2.98
C PHE A 212 2.61 -3.12 -1.56
N ASP A 213 2.49 -2.29 -0.53
CA ASP A 213 2.64 -2.73 0.85
C ASP A 213 1.49 -3.67 1.27
N THR A 214 0.26 -3.45 0.77
CA THR A 214 -0.86 -4.38 0.98
C THR A 214 -0.57 -5.77 0.40
N ILE A 215 0.02 -5.84 -0.80
CA ILE A 215 0.41 -7.11 -1.43
C ILE A 215 1.46 -7.82 -0.58
N VAL A 216 2.51 -7.10 -0.19
CA VAL A 216 3.61 -7.66 0.62
C VAL A 216 3.10 -8.14 1.97
N MET A 217 2.36 -7.31 2.71
CA MET A 217 1.80 -7.68 4.01
C MET A 217 0.91 -8.92 3.90
N THR A 218 0.04 -8.98 2.89
CA THR A 218 -0.85 -10.13 2.74
C THR A 218 -0.08 -11.40 2.37
N SER A 219 0.95 -11.28 1.53
CA SER A 219 1.83 -12.40 1.17
C SER A 219 2.59 -12.92 2.39
N CYS A 220 3.12 -12.03 3.24
CA CYS A 220 3.79 -12.39 4.49
C CYS A 220 2.85 -13.12 5.46
N LEU A 221 1.60 -12.65 5.60
CA LEU A 221 0.60 -13.30 6.44
C LEU A 221 0.19 -14.67 5.90
N ALA A 222 0.09 -14.81 4.57
CA ALA A 222 -0.22 -16.08 3.95
C ALA A 222 0.92 -17.11 4.13
N LEU A 223 2.18 -16.69 3.97
CA LEU A 223 3.34 -17.54 4.26
C LEU A 223 3.40 -17.95 5.73
N SER A 224 3.14 -17.00 6.65
CA SER A 224 3.05 -17.29 8.09
C SER A 224 1.97 -18.32 8.41
N CYS A 225 0.81 -18.19 7.76
CA CYS A 225 -0.28 -19.14 7.88
C CYS A 225 0.14 -20.55 7.40
N GLN A 226 0.80 -20.64 6.24
CA GLN A 226 1.30 -21.91 5.71
C GLN A 226 2.34 -22.57 6.62
N LEU A 227 3.29 -21.80 7.17
CA LEU A 227 4.28 -22.31 8.13
C LEU A 227 3.61 -22.81 9.42
N HIS A 228 2.64 -22.06 9.95
CA HIS A 228 1.87 -22.48 11.12
C HIS A 228 1.11 -23.78 10.87
N MET A 229 0.48 -23.91 9.69
CA MET A 229 -0.20 -25.15 9.29
C MET A 229 0.76 -26.34 9.15
N ASN A 230 1.98 -26.12 8.65
CA ASN A 230 2.99 -27.17 8.54
C ASN A 230 3.50 -27.59 9.92
N SER A 231 3.75 -26.64 10.83
CA SER A 231 4.15 -26.92 12.21
C SER A 231 3.10 -27.79 12.92
N ALA A 232 1.83 -27.42 12.83
CA ALA A 232 0.73 -28.19 13.43
C ALA A 232 0.62 -29.61 12.83
N ALA A 233 0.92 -29.78 11.54
CA ALA A 233 0.95 -31.08 10.90
C ALA A 233 2.15 -31.95 11.35
N PHE A 234 3.32 -31.35 11.58
CA PHE A 234 4.47 -32.08 12.12
C PHE A 234 4.25 -32.51 13.57
N GLU A 235 3.64 -31.66 14.39
CA GLU A 235 3.28 -31.99 15.78
C GLU A 235 2.30 -33.17 15.83
N SER A 236 1.31 -33.22 14.94
CA SER A 236 0.33 -34.32 14.92
C SER A 236 0.93 -35.67 14.51
N VAL A 237 1.96 -35.67 13.65
CA VAL A 237 2.72 -36.88 13.29
C VAL A 237 3.61 -37.35 14.45
N GLY A 238 4.14 -36.43 15.26
CA GLY A 238 4.91 -36.74 16.46
C GLY A 238 4.08 -37.37 17.59
N HIS A 239 2.76 -37.14 17.59
CA HIS A 239 1.82 -37.66 18.59
C HIS A 239 1.00 -38.88 18.14
N THR A 240 1.25 -39.43 16.93
CA THR A 240 0.57 -40.66 16.47
C THR A 240 1.22 -41.94 16.98
N SER A 241 2.28 -41.87 17.78
CA SER A 241 2.75 -43.01 18.56
C SER A 241 1.93 -43.13 19.86
N VAL A 242 1.00 -44.08 19.85
CA VAL A 242 0.33 -44.69 21.01
C VAL A 242 -0.75 -43.83 21.67
N VAL A 243 -1.99 -43.85 21.16
CA VAL A 243 -3.19 -44.03 22.00
C VAL A 243 -4.35 -44.56 21.12
N ASP A 244 -4.47 -45.89 20.99
CA ASP A 244 -5.78 -46.51 20.85
C ASP A 244 -6.51 -46.31 22.19
N SER A 245 -7.30 -45.24 22.33
CA SER A 245 -8.24 -45.08 23.45
C SER A 245 -9.46 -44.28 22.98
N PRO A 246 -10.69 -44.75 23.21
CA PRO A 246 -11.90 -44.17 22.60
C PRO A 246 -12.31 -42.78 23.11
N ASN A 247 -11.52 -42.13 23.97
CA ASN A 247 -11.93 -40.91 24.69
C ASN A 247 -11.17 -39.63 24.33
N SER A 248 -10.34 -39.58 23.29
CA SER A 248 -9.54 -38.38 22.92
C SER A 248 -10.30 -37.29 22.15
N LYS A 249 -11.61 -37.14 22.37
CA LYS A 249 -12.46 -36.17 21.63
C LYS A 249 -12.35 -34.71 22.09
N TYR A 250 -11.36 -34.38 22.92
CA TYR A 250 -11.13 -33.03 23.43
C TYR A 250 -9.66 -32.65 23.28
N ILE A 251 -9.24 -32.33 22.05
CA ILE A 251 -8.08 -31.47 21.87
C ILE A 251 -8.51 -30.07 22.32
N ASN A 252 -7.83 -29.61 23.37
CA ASN A 252 -8.10 -28.42 24.15
C ASN A 252 -8.24 -27.15 23.29
N VAL A 253 -9.43 -26.59 23.27
CA VAL A 253 -9.69 -25.18 22.90
C VAL A 253 -8.91 -24.21 23.82
N HIS A 254 -8.48 -24.70 24.99
CA HIS A 254 -7.76 -23.93 26.01
C HIS A 254 -6.34 -23.49 25.60
N THR A 255 -5.71 -24.14 24.62
CA THR A 255 -4.40 -23.73 24.08
C THR A 255 -4.52 -22.58 23.06
N LEU A 256 -5.70 -22.37 22.49
CA LEU A 256 -5.99 -21.24 21.59
C LEU A 256 -6.32 -19.95 22.36
N GLU A 257 -6.85 -20.05 23.58
CA GLU A 257 -7.11 -18.88 24.43
C GLU A 257 -5.86 -18.37 25.14
N THR A 258 -4.92 -19.24 25.53
CA THR A 258 -3.64 -18.81 26.13
C THR A 258 -2.72 -18.09 25.13
N PHE A 259 -2.86 -18.35 23.83
CA PHE A 259 -2.12 -17.61 22.79
C PHE A 259 -2.72 -16.23 22.47
N LYS A 260 -3.99 -15.97 22.84
CA LYS A 260 -4.59 -14.62 22.72
C LYS A 260 -3.99 -13.62 23.72
N VAL A 261 -3.44 -14.08 24.84
CA VAL A 261 -3.01 -13.22 25.94
C VAL A 261 -1.52 -12.86 25.86
N ASN A 262 -0.68 -13.66 25.18
CA ASN A 262 0.78 -13.50 25.21
C ASN A 262 1.40 -12.84 23.95
N ILE A 263 0.59 -12.26 23.06
CA ILE A 263 1.09 -11.48 21.91
C ILE A 263 0.35 -10.14 21.84
N ILE A 264 0.57 -9.32 22.87
CA ILE A 264 0.43 -7.86 22.83
C ILE A 264 1.84 -7.28 22.90
#